data_AF-A0A1K1LIK0-F1
#
_entry.id   AF-A0A1K1LIK0-F1
#
_cell.length_a   1.000
_cell.length_b   1.000
_cell.length_c   1.000
_cell.angle_alpha   90.00
_cell.angle_beta   90.00
_cell.angle_gamma   90.00
#
_symmetry.space_group_name_H-M   'P 1'
#
loop_
_entity.id
_entity.type
_entity.pdbx_description
1 polymer ?
#
loop_
_entity_poly.entity_id
_entity_poly.type
_entity_poly.pdbx_seq_one_letter_code
_entity_poly.pdbx_strand_id
1 'polypeptide(L)'
;MANPGPVAAIRQFCLECQGNSSRSVRQCADEDCPLWGWRMAAIEAEGRPEWHGPDAPRRALRVIRGQCMMCAGSRADVRQCAARGDCVLWRYRFGVRPQTYKDVRRRFFAPRPLKLF
;
A
#
# COMPACT_ATOMS: atom_id res chain seq x y z
N MET A 1 -9.80 9.68 12.07
CA MET A 1 -8.80 8.60 11.98
C MET A 1 -7.70 9.04 11.02
N ALA A 2 -6.47 9.21 11.51
CA ALA A 2 -5.34 9.55 10.65
C ALA A 2 -5.12 8.41 9.64
N ASN A 3 -4.92 8.75 8.37
CA ASN A 3 -4.58 7.74 7.38
C ASN A 3 -3.09 7.40 7.50
N PRO A 4 -2.72 6.16 7.85
CA PRO A 4 -1.31 5.81 8.04
C PRO A 4 -0.56 5.99 6.72
N GLY A 5 0.69 6.47 6.79
CA GLY A 5 1.58 6.46 5.63
C GLY A 5 1.83 5.03 5.11
N PRO A 6 2.34 4.85 3.89
CA PRO A 6 2.51 3.52 3.29
C PRO A 6 3.28 2.52 4.17
N VAL A 7 4.36 2.96 4.82
CA VAL A 7 5.16 2.10 5.73
C VAL A 7 4.34 1.66 6.94
N ALA A 8 3.62 2.59 7.58
CA ALA A 8 2.74 2.27 8.70
C ALA A 8 1.56 1.37 8.28
N ALA A 9 1.04 1.55 7.06
CA ALA A 9 -0.03 0.72 6.51
C ALA A 9 0.42 -0.74 6.29
N ILE A 10 1.67 -0.97 5.84
CA ILE A 10 2.25 -2.31 5.75
C ILE A 10 2.28 -2.98 7.13
N ARG A 11 2.79 -2.27 8.14
CA ARG A 11 2.86 -2.80 9.50
C ARG A 11 1.48 -3.18 10.04
N GLN A 12 0.50 -2.30 9.85
CA GLN A 12 -0.88 -2.53 10.28
C GLN A 12 -1.49 -3.75 9.57
N PHE A 13 -1.30 -3.89 8.26
CA PHE A 13 -1.76 -5.07 7.52
C PHE A 13 -1.12 -6.36 8.05
N CYS A 14 0.19 -6.35 8.31
CA CYS A 14 0.88 -7.51 8.87
C CYS A 14 0.34 -7.88 10.26
N LEU A 15 0.00 -6.89 11.09
CA LEU A 15 -0.65 -7.15 12.39
C LEU A 15 -1.99 -7.85 12.19
N GLU A 16 -2.87 -7.30 11.35
CA GLU A 16 -4.18 -7.89 11.05
C GLU A 16 -4.05 -9.33 10.52
N CYS A 17 -3.11 -9.54 9.59
CA CYS A 17 -2.81 -10.85 9.02
C CYS A 17 -2.32 -11.87 10.07
N GLN A 18 -1.60 -11.42 11.09
CA GLN A 18 -0.99 -12.27 12.13
C GLN A 18 -1.77 -12.21 13.46
N GLY A 19 -3.08 -11.95 13.40
CA GLY A 19 -3.96 -11.98 14.58
C GLY A 19 -3.65 -10.89 15.61
N ASN A 20 -3.23 -9.71 15.15
CA ASN A 20 -2.80 -8.56 15.96
C ASN A 20 -1.60 -8.83 16.89
N SER A 21 -0.80 -9.86 16.61
CA SER A 21 0.39 -10.20 17.41
C SER A 21 1.67 -9.64 16.77
N SER A 22 2.31 -8.67 17.44
CA SER A 22 3.62 -8.15 17.03
C SER A 22 4.71 -9.23 17.00
N ARG A 23 4.66 -10.20 17.92
CA ARG A 23 5.58 -11.34 17.95
C ARG A 23 5.40 -12.22 16.72
N SER A 24 4.15 -12.52 16.35
CA SER A 24 3.82 -13.35 15.19
C SER A 24 4.24 -12.67 13.88
N VAL A 25 4.12 -11.35 13.77
CA VAL A 25 4.67 -10.61 12.61
C VAL A 25 6.18 -10.78 12.48
N ARG A 26 6.93 -10.67 13.58
CA ARG A 26 8.38 -10.87 13.57
C ARG A 26 8.75 -12.29 13.12
N GLN A 27 7.97 -13.28 13.57
CA GLN A 27 8.17 -14.71 13.32
C GLN A 27 7.52 -15.23 12.02
N CYS A 28 6.88 -14.36 11.23
CA CYS A 28 6.28 -14.77 9.97
C CYS A 28 7.33 -15.38 9.02
N ALA A 29 7.08 -16.62 8.58
CA ALA A 29 7.98 -17.41 7.75
C ALA A 29 7.70 -17.29 6.24
N ASP A 30 6.67 -16.52 5.84
CA ASP A 30 6.30 -16.34 4.44
C ASP A 30 7.23 -15.30 3.77
N GLU A 31 8.43 -15.74 3.40
CA GLU A 31 9.46 -14.89 2.76
C GLU A 31 9.09 -14.47 1.32
N ASP A 32 8.22 -15.25 0.67
CA ASP A 32 7.71 -14.95 -0.67
C ASP A 32 6.66 -13.82 -0.66
N CYS A 33 6.05 -13.55 0.49
CA CYS A 33 5.16 -12.40 0.67
C CYS A 33 5.90 -11.10 0.35
N PRO A 34 5.40 -10.29 -0.62
CA PRO A 34 6.02 -9.02 -0.98
C PRO A 34 6.27 -8.11 0.22
N LEU A 35 5.37 -8.12 1.22
CA LEU A 35 5.48 -7.30 2.41
C LEU A 35 6.50 -7.80 3.44
N TRP A 36 7.01 -9.03 3.30
CA TRP A 36 7.83 -9.67 4.33
C TRP A 36 9.04 -8.82 4.72
N GLY A 37 9.79 -8.32 3.73
CA GLY A 37 10.94 -7.44 3.96
C GLY A 37 10.59 -6.05 4.47
N TRP A 38 9.31 -5.69 4.59
CA TRP A 38 8.84 -4.39 5.06
C TRP A 38 8.02 -4.46 6.35
N ARG A 39 7.70 -5.67 6.83
CA ARG A 39 6.81 -5.91 7.98
C ARG A 39 7.26 -5.24 9.28
N MET A 40 8.56 -4.96 9.41
CA MET A 40 9.17 -4.31 10.59
C MET A 40 9.57 -2.84 10.36
N ALA A 41 9.46 -2.33 9.13
CA ALA A 41 10.01 -1.04 8.73
C ALA A 41 9.44 0.16 9.51
N ALA A 42 8.22 0.05 10.04
CA ALA A 42 7.59 1.12 10.83
C ALA A 42 8.17 1.29 12.25
N ILE A 43 8.84 0.26 12.78
CA ILE A 43 9.38 0.25 14.15
C ILE A 43 10.90 0.06 14.20
N GLU A 44 11.52 -0.37 13.10
CA GLU A 44 12.96 -0.61 12.99
C GLU A 44 13.56 0.19 11.81
N ALA A 45 13.09 1.43 11.58
CA ALA A 45 13.45 2.21 10.37
C ALA A 45 14.96 2.43 10.16
N GLU A 46 15.74 2.45 11.24
CA GLU A 46 17.21 2.55 11.21
C GLU A 46 17.90 1.25 10.82
N GLY A 47 17.18 0.12 10.92
CA GLY A 47 17.73 -1.21 10.66
C GLY A 47 18.15 -1.43 9.21
N ARG A 48 17.62 -0.65 8.25
CA ARG A 48 17.95 -0.77 6.82
C ARG A 48 17.84 0.55 6.04
N PRO A 49 18.76 0.86 5.10
CA PRO A 49 18.70 2.02 4.20
C PRO A 49 17.39 2.16 3.41
N GLU A 50 16.78 1.05 3.00
CA GLU A 50 15.55 1.07 2.23
C GLU A 50 14.31 1.53 3.01
N TRP A 51 14.35 1.47 4.35
CA TRP A 51 13.21 1.77 5.22
C TRP A 51 13.17 3.23 5.69
N HIS A 52 14.21 4.02 5.40
CA HIS A 52 14.29 5.43 5.79
C HIS A 52 14.59 6.36 4.61
N GLY A 53 14.60 7.66 4.91
CA GLY A 53 14.80 8.72 3.93
C GLY A 53 13.53 9.07 3.12
N PRO A 54 13.63 10.10 2.25
CA PRO A 54 12.48 10.65 1.53
C PRO A 54 11.83 9.64 0.55
N ASP A 55 12.58 8.62 0.16
CA ASP A 55 12.18 7.61 -0.81
C ASP A 55 11.49 6.38 -0.22
N ALA A 56 11.58 6.15 1.10
CA ALA A 56 11.00 4.98 1.75
C ALA A 56 9.50 4.81 1.43
N PRO A 57 8.66 5.87 1.48
CA PRO A 57 7.25 5.77 1.11
C PRO A 57 7.03 5.29 -0.33
N ARG A 58 7.88 5.73 -1.27
CA ARG A 58 7.78 5.34 -2.68
C ARG A 58 8.18 3.88 -2.89
N ARG A 59 9.19 3.39 -2.16
CA ARG A 59 9.58 1.98 -2.16
C ARG A 59 8.49 1.10 -1.53
N ALA A 60 7.92 1.51 -0.39
CA ALA A 60 6.79 0.84 0.25
C ALA A 60 5.58 0.70 -0.69
N LEU A 61 5.23 1.74 -1.46
CA LEU A 61 4.14 1.68 -2.43
C LEU A 61 4.35 0.60 -3.50
N ARG A 62 5.59 0.39 -3.98
CA ARG A 62 5.90 -0.68 -4.94
C ARG A 62 5.68 -2.06 -4.34
N VAL A 63 6.01 -2.22 -3.07
CA VAL A 63 5.84 -3.48 -2.35
C VAL A 63 4.37 -3.77 -2.05
N ILE A 64 3.61 -2.76 -1.63
CA ILE A 64 2.14 -2.85 -1.51
C ILE A 64 1.51 -3.24 -2.84
N ARG A 65 1.99 -2.68 -3.96
CA ARG A 65 1.49 -3.04 -5.29
C ARG A 65 1.70 -4.51 -5.61
N GLY A 66 2.87 -5.05 -5.26
CA GLY A 66 3.20 -6.47 -5.36
C GLY A 66 2.24 -7.33 -4.54
N GLN A 67 2.01 -6.98 -3.27
CA GLN A 67 1.05 -7.69 -2.41
C GLN A 67 -0.36 -7.69 -3.02
N CYS A 68 -0.83 -6.55 -3.52
CA CYS A 68 -2.15 -6.48 -4.14
C CYS A 68 -2.23 -7.30 -5.43
N MET A 69 -1.16 -7.39 -6.23
CA MET A 69 -1.13 -8.32 -7.38
C MET A 69 -1.22 -9.77 -6.92
N MET A 70 -0.44 -10.16 -5.91
CA MET A 70 -0.43 -11.53 -5.40
C MET A 70 -1.78 -11.93 -4.80
N CYS A 71 -2.41 -11.03 -4.03
CA CYS A 71 -3.69 -11.27 -3.39
C CYS A 71 -4.87 -11.29 -4.38
N ALA A 72 -4.92 -10.36 -5.35
CA ALA A 72 -6.05 -10.27 -6.28
C ALA A 72 -5.85 -11.07 -7.59
N GLY A 73 -4.63 -11.50 -7.91
CA GLY A 73 -4.29 -12.25 -9.12
C GLY A 73 -3.84 -11.37 -10.29
N SER A 74 -4.60 -10.32 -10.65
CA SER A 74 -4.26 -9.49 -11.82
C SER A 74 -4.42 -7.99 -11.63
N ARG A 75 -3.96 -7.21 -12.62
CA ARG A 75 -4.17 -5.75 -12.65
C ARG A 75 -5.66 -5.40 -12.80
N ALA A 76 -6.44 -6.23 -13.48
CA ALA A 76 -7.87 -6.02 -13.63
C ALA A 76 -8.58 -6.26 -12.29
N ASP A 77 -8.18 -7.30 -11.57
CA ASP A 77 -8.79 -7.67 -10.29
C ASP A 77 -8.46 -6.66 -9.19
N VAL A 78 -7.23 -6.13 -9.17
CA VAL A 78 -6.87 -5.03 -8.25
C VAL A 78 -7.74 -3.78 -8.48
N ARG A 79 -8.17 -3.51 -9.73
CA ARG A 79 -9.09 -2.39 -9.99
C ARG A 79 -10.48 -2.66 -9.42
N GLN A 80 -10.92 -3.91 -9.43
CA GLN A 80 -12.23 -4.37 -8.98
C GLN A 80 -12.30 -4.74 -7.50
N CYS A 81 -11.16 -4.80 -6.80
CA CYS A 81 -11.08 -5.16 -5.38
C CYS A 81 -12.07 -4.37 -4.50
N ALA A 82 -12.95 -5.10 -3.81
CA ALA A 82 -14.04 -4.55 -2.99
C ALA A 82 -13.66 -4.25 -1.53
N ALA A 83 -12.43 -4.59 -1.09
CA ALA A 83 -11.98 -4.49 0.31
C ALA A 83 -11.69 -3.05 0.80
N ARG A 84 -12.43 -2.04 0.30
CA ARG A 84 -12.19 -0.62 0.58
C ARG A 84 -12.35 -0.27 2.05
N GLY A 85 -13.30 -0.90 2.74
CA GLY A 85 -13.57 -0.71 4.16
C GLY A 85 -12.68 -1.55 5.07
N ASP A 86 -12.23 -2.71 4.56
CA ASP A 86 -11.68 -3.78 5.41
C ASP A 86 -10.18 -3.96 5.25
N CYS A 87 -9.58 -3.44 4.18
CA CYS A 87 -8.15 -3.59 3.91
C CYS A 87 -7.41 -2.25 4.01
N VAL A 88 -6.51 -2.13 4.98
CA VAL A 88 -5.70 -0.91 5.20
C VAL A 88 -4.78 -0.56 4.01
N LEU A 89 -4.43 -1.54 3.18
CA LEU A 89 -3.62 -1.33 1.96
C LEU A 89 -4.44 -0.84 0.77
N TRP A 90 -5.77 -0.92 0.80
CA TRP A 90 -6.63 -0.73 -0.37
C TRP A 90 -6.41 0.62 -1.08
N ARG A 91 -6.14 1.68 -0.30
CA ARG A 91 -5.90 3.03 -0.82
C ARG A 91 -4.57 3.18 -1.56
N TYR A 92 -3.64 2.25 -1.33
CA TYR A 92 -2.30 2.19 -1.93
C TYR A 92 -2.18 1.08 -2.98
N ARG A 93 -3.26 0.33 -3.26
CA ARG A 93 -3.25 -0.86 -4.12
C ARG A 93 -2.73 -0.63 -5.54
N PHE A 94 -2.73 0.61 -6.02
CA PHE A 94 -2.20 0.98 -7.33
C PHE A 94 -0.71 1.34 -7.32
N GLY A 95 -0.03 1.24 -6.17
CA GLY A 95 1.39 1.56 -6.05
C GLY A 95 1.70 3.05 -6.15
N VAL A 96 0.71 3.89 -5.92
CA VAL A 96 0.81 5.36 -5.96
C VAL A 96 0.14 5.96 -4.74
N ARG A 97 0.51 7.20 -4.41
CA ARG A 97 -0.18 7.94 -3.34
C ARG A 97 -1.65 8.19 -3.76
N PRO A 98 -2.61 8.17 -2.81
CA PRO A 98 -4.02 8.42 -3.12
C PRO A 98 -4.25 9.75 -3.85
N GLN A 99 -3.48 10.79 -3.52
CA GLN A 99 -3.58 12.09 -4.18
C GLN A 99 -3.11 12.00 -5.64
N THR A 100 -1.95 11.39 -5.90
CA THR A 100 -1.46 11.14 -7.26
C THR A 100 -2.48 10.37 -8.12
N TYR A 101 -3.15 9.36 -7.55
CA TYR A 101 -4.20 8.65 -8.26
C TYR A 101 -5.40 9.54 -8.60
N LYS A 102 -5.84 10.39 -7.66
CA LYS A 102 -6.93 11.35 -7.89
C LYS A 102 -6.56 12.35 -8.99
N ASP A 103 -5.35 12.88 -8.97
CA ASP A 103 -4.86 13.87 -9.93
C ASP A 103 -4.78 13.28 -11.34
N VAL A 104 -4.21 12.07 -11.46
CA VAL A 104 -4.16 11.32 -12.73
C VAL A 104 -5.58 11.04 -13.24
N ARG A 105 -6.48 10.54 -12.39
CA ARG A 105 -7.87 10.30 -12.81
C ARG A 105 -8.58 11.57 -13.27
N ARG A 106 -8.39 12.69 -12.55
CA ARG A 106 -8.96 13.98 -12.95
C ARG A 106 -8.41 14.39 -14.31
N ARG A 107 -7.11 14.28 -14.54
CA ARG A 107 -6.48 14.67 -15.82
C ARG A 107 -7.04 13.90 -17.01
N PHE A 108 -7.25 12.58 -16.88
CA PHE A 108 -7.68 11.73 -17.99
C PHE A 108 -9.20 11.65 -18.17
N PHE A 109 -9.97 11.79 -17.09
CA PHE A 109 -11.42 11.54 -17.09
C PHE A 109 -12.26 12.74 -16.68
N ALA A 110 -11.67 13.92 -16.43
CA ALA A 110 -12.48 15.11 -16.21
C ALA A 110 -13.30 15.44 -17.48
N PRO A 111 -14.58 15.82 -17.33
CA PRO A 111 -15.35 16.33 -18.46
C PRO A 111 -14.66 17.56 -19.04
N ARG A 112 -14.58 17.64 -20.37
CA ARG A 112 -14.07 18.85 -21.02
C ARG A 112 -15.04 20.00 -20.70
N PRO A 113 -14.56 21.18 -20.30
CA PRO A 113 -15.44 22.32 -20.10
C PRO A 113 -16.12 22.65 -21.44
N LEU A 114 -17.45 22.64 -21.44
CA LEU A 114 -18.23 23.14 -22.57
C LEU A 114 -18.01 24.65 -22.64
N LYS A 115 -17.36 25.11 -23.71
CA LYS A 115 -17.29 26.55 -24.01
C LYS A 115 -18.61 26.92 -24.69
N LEU A 116 -19.51 27.56 -23.96
CA LEU A 116 -20.65 28.26 -24.53
C LEU A 116 -20.09 29.59 -25.06
N PHE A 117 -19.91 29.68 -26.37
CA PHE A 117 -19.69 30.93 -27.09
C PHE A 117 -21.05 31.43 -27.59
#